data_AF-A0A954DIP2-F1
#
_entry.id   AF-A0A954DIP2-F1
#
_cell.length_a   1.000
_cell.length_b   1.000
_cell.length_c   1.000
_cell.angle_alpha   90.00
_cell.angle_beta   90.00
_cell.angle_gamma   90.00
#
_symmetry.space_group_name_H-M   'P 1'
#
loop_
_entity.id
_entity.type
_entity.pdbx_description
1 polymer ?
#
loop_
_entity_poly.entity_id
_entity_poly.type
_entity_poly.pdbx_seq_one_letter_code
_entity_poly.pdbx_strand_id
1 'polypeptide(L)'
;MRDPIKGATLRRNLSILAAVLCGASPLLAQVDGAAPTPDLPGKTNYSVLANEEIVPASARTVMGGSSNSIPWSWTPTHFMSVYRGSELPQTAYPIRCIAFRSNNRADPGATIDVEIWLGVTTKDETTLDATYANNWDITSKPPVLVLPRQKIKLDDMVLNTDPAFFQYQIPLTTPYIWTATTGENLIFECKVYGNDKGNTSFLFYPDNESGTGTTTTRLYSSNDANATVGTLGLNYGPVLKFDKACKANAATEDYGNGSTIPPVPGNPWITQREFLSSYNDSRGYPRGWVGQAPVDFVIT
;
A
#
# COMPACT_ATOMS: atom_id res chain seq x y z
N MET A 1 34.17 34.56 62.09
CA MET A 1 32.89 34.08 62.66
C MET A 1 32.42 32.88 61.85
N ARG A 2 32.17 31.79 62.57
CA ARG A 2 31.53 30.49 62.24
C ARG A 2 30.97 30.25 60.82
N ASP A 3 31.52 29.21 60.20
CA ASP A 3 30.92 28.14 59.37
C ASP A 3 29.46 27.72 59.75
N PRO A 4 28.77 26.82 59.00
CA PRO A 4 28.37 26.77 57.57
C PRO A 4 26.85 26.36 57.51
N ILE A 5 26.30 25.83 56.40
CA ILE A 5 25.49 24.57 56.33
C ILE A 5 25.05 24.34 54.87
N LYS A 6 25.44 23.16 54.37
CA LYS A 6 25.02 22.50 53.14
C LYS A 6 23.60 21.94 53.28
N GLY A 7 22.77 22.06 52.24
CA GLY A 7 21.46 21.42 52.16
C GLY A 7 21.22 20.80 50.78
N ALA A 8 21.86 19.65 50.53
CA ALA A 8 21.59 18.83 49.35
C ALA A 8 20.40 17.89 49.67
N THR A 9 19.24 18.17 49.07
CA THR A 9 18.06 17.30 49.20
C THR A 9 18.09 16.23 48.12
N LEU A 10 18.64 15.07 48.46
CA LEU A 10 18.62 13.84 47.66
C LEU A 10 17.22 13.21 47.77
N ARG A 11 16.35 13.41 46.77
CA ARG A 11 15.07 12.67 46.71
C ARG A 11 15.29 11.30 46.07
N ARG A 12 15.35 10.28 46.92
CA ARG A 12 15.21 8.87 46.55
C ARG A 12 13.75 8.62 46.16
N ASN A 13 13.49 8.35 44.88
CA ASN A 13 12.22 7.76 44.48
C ASN A 13 12.34 6.24 44.58
N LEU A 14 11.57 5.69 45.52
CA LEU A 14 11.38 4.27 45.78
C LEU A 14 10.72 3.62 44.56
N SER A 15 11.41 2.64 43.95
CA SER A 15 10.81 1.69 43.02
C SER A 15 9.89 0.74 43.79
N ILE A 16 8.57 0.88 43.61
CA ILE A 16 7.60 -0.11 44.09
C ILE A 16 7.49 -1.18 43.01
N LEU A 17 8.14 -2.32 43.28
CA LEU A 17 8.02 -3.55 42.52
C LEU A 17 6.70 -4.24 42.94
N ALA A 18 5.64 -4.04 42.17
CA ALA A 18 4.39 -4.78 42.35
C ALA A 18 4.48 -6.11 41.59
N ALA A 19 4.75 -7.19 42.33
CA ALA A 19 4.60 -8.55 41.84
C ALA A 19 3.11 -8.87 41.69
N VAL A 20 2.63 -8.92 40.45
CA VAL A 20 1.31 -9.49 40.13
C VAL A 20 1.50 -10.99 39.87
N LEU A 21 1.29 -11.80 40.92
CA LEU A 21 0.92 -13.20 40.77
C LEU A 21 -0.59 -13.25 40.54
N CYS A 22 -1.02 -13.57 39.32
CA CYS A 22 -2.40 -13.99 39.05
C CYS A 22 -2.40 -15.23 38.15
N GLY A 23 -2.71 -16.37 38.80
CA GLY A 23 -3.52 -17.47 38.29
C GLY A 23 -3.26 -17.99 36.88
N ALA A 24 -2.55 -19.11 36.79
CA ALA A 24 -2.73 -20.04 35.69
C ALA A 24 -4.15 -20.64 35.78
N SER A 25 -5.01 -20.28 34.84
CA SER A 25 -6.25 -21.01 34.58
C SER A 25 -5.92 -22.31 33.83
N PRO A 26 -6.43 -23.49 34.22
CA PRO A 26 -6.34 -24.66 33.38
C PRO A 26 -7.22 -24.45 32.14
N LEU A 27 -6.58 -24.36 30.98
CA LEU A 27 -7.21 -24.42 29.68
C LEU A 27 -7.81 -25.81 29.52
N LEU A 28 -9.13 -25.95 29.74
CA LEU A 28 -9.88 -27.11 29.29
C LEU A 28 -9.94 -27.06 27.77
N ALA A 29 -9.17 -27.93 27.12
CA ALA A 29 -9.29 -28.19 25.70
C ALA A 29 -10.64 -28.88 25.43
N GLN A 30 -11.63 -28.09 25.00
CA GLN A 30 -12.81 -28.64 24.35
C GLN A 30 -12.43 -28.99 22.91
N VAL A 31 -12.14 -30.28 22.70
CA VAL A 31 -12.00 -30.88 21.37
C VAL A 31 -13.42 -31.04 20.82
N ASP A 32 -13.98 -29.98 20.26
CA ASP A 32 -15.12 -30.14 19.35
C ASP A 32 -14.57 -30.72 18.05
N GLY A 33 -14.77 -32.03 17.90
CA GLY A 33 -14.52 -32.77 16.67
C GLY A 33 -15.46 -32.30 15.56
N ALA A 34 -15.19 -31.12 14.99
CA ALA A 34 -15.63 -30.83 13.64
C ALA A 34 -14.85 -31.76 12.71
N ALA A 35 -15.58 -32.62 12.00
CA ALA A 35 -15.00 -33.44 10.94
C ALA A 35 -14.15 -32.55 10.01
N PRO A 36 -12.94 -32.98 9.63
CA PRO A 36 -12.16 -32.24 8.64
C PRO A 36 -13.03 -32.10 7.39
N THR A 37 -13.45 -30.87 7.10
CA THR A 37 -13.99 -30.54 5.79
C THR A 37 -12.92 -30.95 4.78
N PRO A 38 -13.22 -31.79 3.79
CA PRO A 38 -12.23 -32.16 2.78
C PRO A 38 -11.70 -30.87 2.17
N ASP A 39 -10.40 -30.65 2.33
CA ASP A 39 -9.71 -29.55 1.67
C ASP A 39 -10.03 -29.63 0.19
N LEU A 40 -10.55 -28.52 -0.35
CA LEU A 40 -10.81 -28.41 -1.78
C LEU A 40 -9.48 -28.66 -2.50
N PRO A 41 -9.40 -29.68 -3.37
CA PRO A 41 -8.19 -29.93 -4.14
C PRO A 41 -7.95 -28.74 -5.06
N GLY A 42 -6.93 -27.94 -4.74
CA GLY A 42 -6.60 -26.72 -5.49
C GLY A 42 -6.12 -25.52 -4.66
N LYS A 43 -6.21 -25.54 -3.32
CA LYS A 43 -5.48 -24.56 -2.50
C LYS A 43 -4.01 -24.98 -2.36
N THR A 44 -3.28 -24.90 -3.47
CA THR A 44 -1.82 -24.84 -3.41
C THR A 44 -1.44 -23.67 -2.50
N ASN A 45 -0.59 -23.94 -1.51
CA ASN A 45 0.09 -22.93 -0.72
C ASN A 45 0.41 -21.74 -1.62
N TYR A 46 -0.20 -20.58 -1.35
CA TYR A 46 0.24 -19.34 -1.94
C TYR A 46 1.70 -19.18 -1.50
N SER A 47 2.63 -19.60 -2.36
CA SER A 47 3.97 -19.01 -2.36
C SER A 47 3.69 -17.53 -2.48
N VAL A 48 3.76 -16.80 -1.36
CA VAL A 48 3.85 -15.35 -1.34
C VAL A 48 4.80 -15.03 -2.47
N LEU A 49 4.25 -14.49 -3.56
CA LEU A 49 5.02 -14.22 -4.76
C LEU A 49 6.19 -13.40 -4.26
N ALA A 50 7.44 -13.80 -4.55
CA ALA A 50 8.66 -13.17 -4.03
C ALA A 50 8.84 -11.69 -4.46
N ASN A 51 7.76 -11.06 -4.89
CA ASN A 51 7.60 -9.79 -5.55
C ASN A 51 6.61 -8.87 -4.82
N GLU A 52 5.98 -9.30 -3.72
CA GLU A 52 4.98 -8.51 -2.99
C GLU A 52 5.27 -8.55 -1.49
N GLU A 53 5.17 -7.40 -0.82
CA GLU A 53 5.36 -7.28 0.63
C GLU A 53 4.23 -6.46 1.24
N ILE A 54 3.46 -7.04 2.17
CA ILE A 54 2.35 -6.35 2.85
C ILE A 54 2.81 -5.92 4.24
N VAL A 55 2.58 -4.64 4.54
CA VAL A 55 2.84 -4.03 5.84
C VAL A 55 1.59 -3.33 6.39
N PRO A 56 1.37 -3.38 7.71
CA PRO A 56 2.15 -4.15 8.69
C PRO A 56 2.02 -5.67 8.52
N ALA A 57 2.98 -6.44 9.05
CA ALA A 57 3.03 -7.89 8.79
C ALA A 57 1.79 -8.66 9.28
N SER A 58 1.17 -8.21 10.37
CA SER A 58 -0.11 -8.73 10.89
C SER A 58 -1.24 -8.65 9.86
N ALA A 59 -1.22 -7.62 9.01
CA ALA A 59 -2.24 -7.40 8.00
C ALA A 59 -2.18 -8.37 6.81
N ARG A 60 -1.16 -9.24 6.72
CA ARG A 60 -1.04 -10.22 5.62
C ARG A 60 -2.17 -11.24 5.57
N THR A 61 -2.72 -11.60 6.73
CA THR A 61 -3.70 -12.69 6.85
C THR A 61 -5.08 -12.22 7.30
N VAL A 62 -5.22 -10.95 7.67
CA VAL A 62 -6.47 -10.35 8.16
C VAL A 62 -6.62 -8.91 7.68
N MET A 63 -7.86 -8.44 7.57
CA MET A 63 -8.14 -7.02 7.36
C MET A 63 -7.65 -6.19 8.55
N GLY A 64 -7.27 -4.93 8.34
CA GLY A 64 -6.70 -4.06 9.38
C GLY A 64 -7.71 -3.69 10.48
N GLY A 65 -9.01 -3.85 10.20
CA GLY A 65 -10.08 -3.70 11.18
C GLY A 65 -10.45 -2.24 11.47
N SER A 66 -9.85 -1.29 10.76
CA SER A 66 -10.13 0.14 10.85
C SER A 66 -10.11 0.79 9.47
N SER A 67 -10.55 2.03 9.39
CA SER A 67 -10.37 2.82 8.18
C SER A 67 -10.37 4.31 8.47
N ASN A 68 -9.56 5.04 7.71
CA ASN A 68 -9.55 6.49 7.66
C ASN A 68 -9.46 6.93 6.21
N SER A 69 -9.93 8.15 5.95
CA SER A 69 -9.94 8.74 4.63
C SER A 69 -8.65 9.49 4.26
N ILE A 70 -7.75 9.69 5.23
CA ILE A 70 -6.40 10.23 5.03
C ILE A 70 -5.49 9.13 4.44
N PRO A 71 -4.63 9.41 3.45
CA PRO A 71 -4.27 10.75 2.96
C PRO A 71 -5.11 11.32 1.81
N TRP A 72 -6.03 10.54 1.24
CA TRP A 72 -6.63 10.87 -0.05
C TRP A 72 -7.78 11.86 0.01
N SER A 73 -8.68 11.66 0.96
CA SER A 73 -9.94 12.38 1.07
C SER A 73 -9.75 13.85 1.43
N TRP A 74 -8.82 14.14 2.33
CA TRP A 74 -8.61 15.49 2.83
C TRP A 74 -7.57 16.17 1.95
N THR A 75 -7.89 17.36 1.45
CA THR A 75 -6.96 18.09 0.60
C THR A 75 -6.99 19.59 0.92
N PRO A 76 -5.84 20.25 1.04
CA PRO A 76 -4.50 19.67 0.98
C PRO A 76 -4.14 18.85 2.23
N THR A 77 -3.30 17.82 2.09
CA THR A 77 -2.83 16.95 3.18
C THR A 77 -1.34 16.68 3.08
N HIS A 78 -0.65 16.71 4.21
CA HIS A 78 0.67 16.12 4.37
C HIS A 78 0.51 14.87 5.24
N PHE A 79 1.05 13.74 4.82
CA PHE A 79 0.91 12.48 5.53
C PHE A 79 2.23 11.72 5.52
N MET A 80 2.54 11.08 6.64
CA MET A 80 3.69 10.22 6.82
C MET A 80 3.28 9.01 7.64
N SER A 81 3.86 7.86 7.35
CA SER A 81 3.71 6.65 8.15
C SER A 81 5.00 5.85 8.17
N VAL A 82 5.27 5.23 9.31
CA VAL A 82 6.44 4.37 9.54
C VAL A 82 6.03 2.91 9.56
N TYR A 83 6.87 2.04 8.98
CA TYR A 83 6.71 0.59 8.99
C TYR A 83 8.03 -0.06 9.39
N ARG A 84 7.94 -1.09 10.25
CA ARG A 84 9.14 -1.75 10.79
C ARG A 84 9.96 -2.41 9.68
N GLY A 85 11.27 -2.17 9.66
CA GLY A 85 12.17 -2.79 8.68
C GLY A 85 12.29 -4.31 8.83
N SER A 86 12.01 -4.84 10.02
CA SER A 86 11.92 -6.29 10.28
C SER A 86 10.72 -6.97 9.61
N GLU A 87 9.75 -6.19 9.14
CA GLU A 87 8.56 -6.68 8.41
C GLU A 87 8.72 -6.60 6.89
N LEU A 88 9.83 -6.04 6.43
CA LEU A 88 10.20 -5.93 5.02
C LEU A 88 11.23 -7.03 4.65
N PRO A 89 11.51 -7.24 3.35
CA PRO A 89 12.51 -8.21 2.94
C PRO A 89 13.89 -7.84 3.47
N GLN A 90 14.60 -8.86 3.96
CA GLN A 90 15.94 -8.72 4.55
C GLN A 90 17.06 -8.68 3.48
N THR A 91 16.68 -8.73 2.20
CA THR A 91 17.54 -8.58 1.04
C THR A 91 17.12 -7.35 0.24
N ALA A 92 18.00 -6.85 -0.63
CA ALA A 92 17.66 -5.74 -1.52
C ALA A 92 16.33 -5.99 -2.26
N TYR A 93 15.40 -5.05 -2.13
CA TYR A 93 14.03 -5.17 -2.63
C TYR A 93 13.64 -3.91 -3.41
N PRO A 94 13.53 -4.00 -4.75
CA PRO A 94 13.12 -2.85 -5.56
C PRO A 94 11.61 -2.64 -5.45
N ILE A 95 11.18 -1.63 -4.71
CA ILE A 95 9.80 -1.16 -4.67
C ILE A 95 9.55 -0.35 -5.93
N ARG A 96 8.61 -0.80 -6.76
CA ARG A 96 8.17 -0.13 -7.99
C ARG A 96 6.73 0.32 -7.93
N CYS A 97 5.95 -0.23 -7.00
CA CYS A 97 4.56 0.11 -6.81
C CYS A 97 4.23 0.16 -5.32
N ILE A 98 3.33 1.06 -4.95
CA ILE A 98 2.68 1.08 -3.66
C ILE A 98 1.20 0.82 -3.90
N ALA A 99 0.68 -0.27 -3.34
CA ALA A 99 -0.72 -0.59 -3.37
C ALA A 99 -1.36 -0.33 -2.01
N PHE A 100 -2.62 0.05 -2.04
CA PHE A 100 -3.43 0.26 -0.84
C PHE A 100 -4.62 -0.69 -0.86
N ARG A 101 -4.93 -1.24 0.30
CA ARG A 101 -6.05 -2.15 0.46
C ARG A 101 -7.33 -1.34 0.66
N SER A 102 -8.39 -1.66 -0.08
CA SER A 102 -9.72 -1.14 0.23
C SER A 102 -10.27 -1.81 1.49
N ASN A 103 -11.03 -1.06 2.29
CA ASN A 103 -11.83 -1.63 3.37
C ASN A 103 -13.12 -2.28 2.78
N ASN A 104 -13.96 -2.89 3.61
CA ASN A 104 -15.27 -3.44 3.26
C ASN A 104 -16.32 -2.33 3.02
N ARG A 105 -16.04 -1.44 2.05
CA ARG A 105 -16.88 -0.32 1.65
C ARG A 105 -16.85 -0.12 0.13
N ALA A 106 -17.90 0.49 -0.39
CA ALA A 106 -17.93 1.00 -1.76
C ALA A 106 -18.12 2.51 -1.71
N ASP A 107 -17.17 3.26 -2.26
CA ASP A 107 -17.13 4.72 -2.23
C ASP A 107 -16.55 5.20 -3.58
N PRO A 108 -17.06 6.30 -4.17
CA PRO A 108 -16.58 6.78 -5.47
C PRO A 108 -15.15 7.32 -5.40
N GLY A 109 -14.36 7.06 -6.43
CA GLY A 109 -13.00 7.55 -6.58
C GLY A 109 -12.94 9.04 -6.95
N ALA A 110 -11.73 9.60 -6.89
CA ALA A 110 -11.44 11.00 -7.22
C ALA A 110 -10.09 11.10 -7.94
N THR A 111 -9.87 12.20 -8.66
CA THR A 111 -8.53 12.53 -9.15
C THR A 111 -7.84 13.39 -8.11
N ILE A 112 -6.63 13.02 -7.69
CA ILE A 112 -5.85 13.74 -6.68
C ILE A 112 -4.51 14.21 -7.27
N ASP A 113 -4.02 15.38 -6.85
CA ASP A 113 -2.70 15.91 -7.17
C ASP A 113 -1.73 15.55 -6.03
N VAL A 114 -0.80 14.64 -6.28
CA VAL A 114 -0.02 13.95 -5.24
C VAL A 114 1.46 13.86 -5.57
N GLU A 115 2.29 13.92 -4.54
CA GLU A 115 3.72 13.62 -4.52
C GLU A 115 4.01 12.54 -3.46
N ILE A 116 4.92 11.61 -3.74
CA ILE A 116 5.29 10.53 -2.80
C ILE A 116 6.79 10.42 -2.64
N TRP A 117 7.22 10.30 -1.39
CA TRP A 117 8.60 10.07 -0.96
C TRP A 117 8.70 8.76 -0.18
N LEU A 118 9.80 8.04 -0.39
CA LEU A 118 10.20 6.91 0.44
C LEU A 118 11.59 7.15 1.00
N GLY A 119 11.86 6.61 2.18
CA GLY A 119 13.17 6.71 2.81
C GLY A 119 13.21 5.90 4.10
N VAL A 120 14.25 6.13 4.88
CA VAL A 120 14.47 5.38 6.12
C VAL A 120 14.43 6.28 7.35
N THR A 121 14.24 5.64 8.50
CA THR A 121 14.33 6.24 9.82
C THR A 121 14.82 5.22 10.84
N THR A 122 15.35 5.68 11.97
CA THR A 122 15.58 4.86 13.15
C THR A 122 14.41 4.88 14.14
N LYS A 123 13.38 5.70 13.86
CA LYS A 123 12.17 5.78 14.67
C LYS A 123 11.23 4.64 14.34
N ASP A 124 10.44 4.24 15.31
CA ASP A 124 9.40 3.23 15.19
C ASP A 124 8.02 3.83 15.44
N GLU A 125 6.99 2.97 15.50
CA GLU A 125 5.62 3.39 15.74
C GLU A 125 5.42 4.08 17.10
N THR A 126 6.34 3.90 18.06
CA THR A 126 6.25 4.50 19.40
C THR A 126 7.04 5.81 19.53
N THR A 127 7.98 6.07 18.61
CA THR A 127 8.95 7.17 18.70
C THR A 127 8.88 8.18 17.56
N LEU A 128 7.93 8.05 16.64
CA LEU A 128 7.67 9.03 15.58
C LEU A 128 7.39 10.43 16.17
N ASP A 129 8.00 11.47 15.60
CA ASP A 129 7.87 12.87 16.05
C ASP A 129 6.78 13.59 15.27
N ALA A 130 6.16 14.60 15.88
CA ALA A 130 5.16 15.45 15.24
C ALA A 130 5.72 16.35 14.13
N THR A 131 7.03 16.51 14.04
CA THR A 131 7.75 17.30 13.03
C THR A 131 8.23 16.39 11.91
N TYR A 132 7.74 16.59 10.69
CA TYR A 132 8.04 15.72 9.54
C TYR A 132 9.54 15.60 9.28
N ALA A 133 10.26 16.73 9.27
CA ALA A 133 11.70 16.75 9.01
C ALA A 133 12.52 15.94 10.04
N ASN A 134 12.04 15.83 11.29
CA ASN A 134 12.73 15.09 12.34
C ASN A 134 12.64 13.57 12.16
N ASN A 135 11.75 13.08 11.29
CA ASN A 135 11.50 11.65 11.16
C ASN A 135 12.41 10.97 10.15
N TRP A 136 13.10 11.72 9.29
CA TRP A 136 14.00 11.18 8.28
C TRP A 136 15.43 10.99 8.82
N ASP A 137 16.11 9.90 8.43
CA ASP A 137 17.58 9.82 8.56
C ASP A 137 18.26 10.48 7.34
N ILE A 138 18.19 11.82 7.30
CA ILE A 138 18.69 12.61 6.17
C ILE A 138 20.22 12.55 6.00
N THR A 139 20.97 12.20 7.05
CA THR A 139 22.43 12.25 7.02
C THR A 139 23.02 11.01 6.36
N SER A 140 22.46 9.83 6.66
CA SER A 140 22.95 8.58 6.08
C SER A 140 22.27 8.25 4.74
N LYS A 141 20.97 8.55 4.62
CA LYS A 141 20.12 8.07 3.52
C LYS A 141 19.00 9.09 3.25
N PRO A 142 19.27 10.12 2.43
CA PRO A 142 18.26 11.14 2.12
C PRO A 142 17.00 10.50 1.51
N PRO A 143 15.81 11.05 1.79
CA PRO A 143 14.56 10.55 1.22
C PRO A 143 14.57 10.66 -0.31
N VAL A 144 13.96 9.70 -0.97
CA VAL A 144 13.88 9.59 -2.43
C VAL A 144 12.48 10.01 -2.88
N LEU A 145 12.41 10.96 -3.79
CA LEU A 145 11.18 11.29 -4.50
C LEU A 145 10.84 10.15 -5.47
N VAL A 146 9.88 9.31 -5.10
CA VAL A 146 9.51 8.11 -5.86
C VAL A 146 8.38 8.37 -6.85
N LEU A 147 7.53 9.36 -6.55
CA LEU A 147 6.48 9.84 -7.44
C LEU A 147 6.54 11.39 -7.45
N PRO A 148 7.11 12.01 -8.49
CA PRO A 148 7.02 13.45 -8.68
C PRO A 148 5.56 13.89 -8.72
N ARG A 149 5.31 15.12 -8.26
CA ARG A 149 3.98 15.71 -8.20
C ARG A 149 3.22 15.54 -9.51
N GLN A 150 2.09 14.84 -9.46
CA GLN A 150 1.23 14.60 -10.62
C GLN A 150 -0.21 14.30 -10.20
N LYS A 151 -1.13 14.40 -11.16
CA LYS A 151 -2.50 13.97 -10.96
C LYS A 151 -2.63 12.46 -11.17
N ILE A 152 -3.21 11.75 -10.21
CA ILE A 152 -3.57 10.34 -10.34
C ILE A 152 -5.08 10.17 -10.16
N LYS A 153 -5.67 9.25 -10.92
CA LYS A 153 -7.06 8.84 -10.75
C LYS A 153 -7.11 7.70 -9.74
N LEU A 154 -7.89 7.88 -8.68
CA LEU A 154 -8.31 6.79 -7.81
C LEU A 154 -9.54 6.14 -8.43
N ASP A 155 -9.50 4.82 -8.56
CA ASP A 155 -10.64 4.01 -8.98
C ASP A 155 -11.74 4.00 -7.89
N ASP A 156 -12.98 3.74 -8.28
CA ASP A 156 -14.08 3.59 -7.31
C ASP A 156 -13.81 2.42 -6.37
N MET A 157 -13.88 2.64 -5.06
CA MET A 157 -13.66 1.58 -4.08
C MET A 157 -14.69 0.47 -4.23
N VAL A 158 -14.22 -0.78 -4.18
CA VAL A 158 -15.09 -1.96 -4.14
C VAL A 158 -15.01 -2.62 -2.76
N LEU A 159 -16.12 -3.23 -2.36
CA LEU A 159 -16.22 -4.02 -1.13
C LEU A 159 -15.10 -5.06 -1.12
N ASN A 160 -14.28 -5.04 -0.08
CA ASN A 160 -13.19 -5.97 0.09
C ASN A 160 -13.18 -6.58 1.49
N THR A 161 -13.13 -7.91 1.52
CA THR A 161 -12.92 -8.72 2.73
C THR A 161 -11.72 -9.65 2.60
N ASP A 162 -10.99 -9.58 1.48
CA ASP A 162 -9.81 -10.40 1.21
C ASP A 162 -8.54 -9.62 1.60
N PRO A 163 -7.77 -10.08 2.59
CA PRO A 163 -6.54 -9.42 2.99
C PRO A 163 -5.48 -9.38 1.89
N ALA A 164 -5.55 -10.25 0.87
CA ALA A 164 -4.62 -10.26 -0.26
C ALA A 164 -5.04 -9.33 -1.41
N PHE A 165 -6.27 -8.79 -1.38
CA PHE A 165 -6.77 -7.92 -2.44
C PHE A 165 -6.38 -6.46 -2.18
N PHE A 166 -5.54 -5.92 -3.06
CA PHE A 166 -5.15 -4.52 -3.06
C PHE A 166 -5.67 -3.88 -4.34
N GLN A 167 -6.62 -2.98 -4.18
CA GLN A 167 -7.41 -2.48 -5.29
C GLN A 167 -6.65 -1.44 -6.12
N TYR A 168 -6.05 -0.45 -5.46
CA TYR A 168 -5.42 0.68 -6.13
C TYR A 168 -3.90 0.61 -5.95
N GLN A 169 -3.22 0.63 -7.09
CA GLN A 169 -1.77 0.54 -7.23
C GLN A 169 -1.25 1.83 -7.83
N ILE A 170 -0.27 2.44 -7.17
CA ILE A 170 0.40 3.66 -7.64
C ILE A 170 1.76 3.26 -8.19
N PRO A 171 1.98 3.30 -9.52
CA PRO A 171 3.28 3.04 -10.11
C PRO A 171 4.25 4.17 -9.76
N LEU A 172 5.45 3.83 -9.30
CA LEU A 172 6.49 4.78 -8.95
C LEU A 172 7.29 5.16 -10.21
N THR A 173 7.52 6.46 -10.41
CA THR A 173 8.38 6.95 -11.50
C THR A 173 9.85 6.60 -11.23
N THR A 174 10.27 6.69 -9.96
CA THR A 174 11.60 6.28 -9.51
C THR A 174 11.46 5.06 -8.60
N PRO A 175 11.97 3.88 -9.01
CA PRO A 175 12.02 2.72 -8.13
C PRO A 175 12.82 3.04 -6.86
N TYR A 176 12.33 2.59 -5.71
CA TYR A 176 13.02 2.69 -4.43
C TYR A 176 13.65 1.35 -4.06
N ILE A 177 14.96 1.33 -3.82
CA ILE A 177 15.64 0.10 -3.42
C ILE A 177 15.68 0.03 -1.89
N TRP A 178 14.75 -0.74 -1.31
CA TRP A 178 14.84 -1.07 0.12
C TRP A 178 16.03 -1.99 0.35
N THR A 179 16.90 -1.62 1.29
CA THR A 179 18.03 -2.45 1.73
C THR A 179 18.00 -2.51 3.24
N ALA A 180 17.64 -3.68 3.78
CA ALA A 180 17.53 -3.88 5.21
C ALA A 180 18.85 -3.54 5.91
N THR A 181 18.75 -2.67 6.90
CA THR A 181 19.83 -2.33 7.82
C THR A 181 19.25 -2.45 9.23
N THR A 182 19.97 -3.10 10.13
CA THR A 182 19.49 -3.31 11.51
C THR A 182 19.14 -1.99 12.18
N GLY A 183 17.91 -1.90 12.71
CA GLY A 183 17.40 -0.71 13.40
C GLY A 183 16.80 0.35 12.48
N GLU A 184 16.81 0.15 11.16
CA GLU A 184 16.12 1.02 10.22
C GLU A 184 14.69 0.54 9.96
N ASN A 185 13.80 1.51 9.80
CA ASN A 185 12.40 1.35 9.44
C ASN A 185 12.12 2.15 8.17
N LEU A 186 11.11 1.74 7.40
CA LEU A 186 10.70 2.43 6.20
C LEU A 186 9.75 3.56 6.56
N ILE A 187 9.96 4.74 5.97
CA ILE A 187 8.98 5.82 5.96
C ILE A 187 8.36 5.92 4.57
N PHE A 188 7.03 6.00 4.58
CA PHE A 188 6.21 6.45 3.47
C PHE A 188 5.69 7.86 3.79
N GLU A 189 6.01 8.83 2.94
CA GLU A 189 5.45 10.19 3.02
C GLU A 189 4.72 10.49 1.72
N CYS A 190 3.53 11.08 1.82
CA CYS A 190 2.81 11.61 0.67
C CYS A 190 2.23 12.98 0.96
N LYS A 191 2.26 13.83 -0.07
CA LYS A 191 1.69 15.17 -0.06
C LYS A 191 0.60 15.24 -1.10
N VAL A 192 -0.61 15.56 -0.67
CA VAL A 192 -1.77 15.74 -1.55
C VAL A 192 -2.08 17.23 -1.61
N TYR A 193 -1.90 17.83 -2.78
CA TYR A 193 -2.05 19.27 -3.00
C TYR A 193 -3.48 19.68 -3.36
N GLY A 194 -4.29 18.76 -3.88
CA GLY A 194 -5.66 19.05 -4.28
C GLY A 194 -6.39 17.84 -4.87
N ASN A 195 -7.67 18.02 -5.19
CA ASN A 195 -8.51 17.00 -5.84
C ASN A 195 -9.52 17.61 -6.83
N ASP A 196 -10.12 16.77 -7.66
CA ASP A 196 -11.15 17.16 -8.65
C ASP A 196 -12.55 17.43 -8.06
N LYS A 197 -12.71 17.34 -6.74
CA LYS A 197 -13.93 17.70 -6.00
C LYS A 197 -13.85 19.14 -5.45
N GLY A 198 -13.11 20.02 -6.12
CA GLY A 198 -12.92 21.40 -5.69
C GLY A 198 -12.18 21.51 -4.36
N ASN A 199 -11.25 20.57 -4.09
CA ASN A 199 -10.52 20.43 -2.83
C ASN A 199 -11.41 20.18 -1.59
N THR A 200 -12.67 19.78 -1.78
CA THR A 200 -13.53 19.34 -0.68
C THR A 200 -13.23 17.91 -0.29
N SER A 201 -13.55 17.54 0.96
CA SER A 201 -13.39 16.15 1.41
C SER A 201 -14.33 15.20 0.66
N PHE A 202 -13.84 14.01 0.30
CA PHE A 202 -14.64 12.95 -0.34
C PHE A 202 -14.54 11.64 0.43
N LEU A 203 -15.53 10.75 0.32
CA LEU A 203 -15.48 9.46 1.00
C LEU A 203 -14.54 8.53 0.22
N PHE A 204 -13.44 8.12 0.85
CA PHE A 204 -12.50 7.15 0.31
C PHE A 204 -11.67 6.59 1.46
N TYR A 205 -11.96 5.38 1.90
CA TYR A 205 -11.51 4.82 3.18
C TYR A 205 -10.63 3.57 2.98
N PRO A 206 -9.33 3.73 2.70
CA PRO A 206 -8.41 2.60 2.73
C PRO A 206 -8.48 1.84 4.05
N ASP A 207 -8.20 0.54 3.97
CA ASP A 207 -8.04 -0.30 5.15
C ASP A 207 -6.83 0.20 5.95
N ASN A 208 -7.04 0.33 7.25
CA ASN A 208 -6.02 0.76 8.19
C ASN A 208 -5.95 -0.27 9.31
N GLU A 209 -4.74 -0.49 9.82
CA GLU A 209 -4.57 -1.17 11.09
C GLU A 209 -4.61 -0.15 12.23
N SER A 210 -5.23 -0.51 13.34
CA SER A 210 -5.26 0.33 14.52
C SER A 210 -5.34 -0.45 15.83
N GLY A 211 -4.75 0.11 16.90
CA GLY A 211 -4.88 -0.42 18.25
C GLY A 211 -3.61 -1.12 18.75
N THR A 212 -3.69 -1.70 19.94
CA THR A 212 -2.53 -2.33 20.61
C THR A 212 -1.94 -3.46 19.76
N GLY A 213 -0.62 -3.44 19.56
CA GLY A 213 0.09 -4.43 18.76
C GLY A 213 0.30 -4.04 17.29
N THR A 214 -0.35 -2.98 16.82
CA THR A 214 -0.10 -2.37 15.52
C THR A 214 1.33 -1.83 15.47
N THR A 215 2.08 -2.17 14.42
CA THR A 215 3.51 -1.80 14.27
C THR A 215 3.72 -0.66 13.27
N THR A 216 2.68 0.16 13.11
CA THR A 216 2.70 1.38 12.31
C THR A 216 2.06 2.54 13.07
N THR A 217 2.60 3.74 12.84
CA THR A 217 2.04 5.00 13.30
C THR A 217 2.04 5.95 12.13
N ARG A 218 1.06 6.86 12.14
CA ARG A 218 0.98 7.96 11.17
C ARG A 218 1.22 9.31 11.82
N LEU A 219 1.67 10.23 10.99
CA LEU A 219 1.69 11.66 11.22
C LEU A 219 0.91 12.31 10.07
N TYR A 220 0.00 13.24 10.36
CA TYR A 220 -0.78 13.89 9.32
C TYR A 220 -1.08 15.36 9.61
N SER A 221 -1.23 16.15 8.56
CA SER A 221 -1.80 17.50 8.56
C SER A 221 -2.88 17.56 7.49
N SER A 222 -4.04 18.13 7.82
CA SER A 222 -5.24 18.10 6.97
C SER A 222 -5.55 19.41 6.24
N ASN A 223 -4.66 20.40 6.36
CA ASN A 223 -4.89 21.76 5.89
C ASN A 223 -3.70 22.34 5.11
N ASP A 224 -2.59 21.62 5.01
CA ASP A 224 -1.41 22.04 4.25
C ASP A 224 -0.57 20.83 3.83
N ALA A 225 -0.30 20.72 2.52
CA ALA A 225 0.54 19.69 1.93
C ALA A 225 2.02 19.87 2.26
N ASN A 226 2.42 21.07 2.70
CA ASN A 226 3.79 21.41 3.09
C ASN A 226 3.93 21.67 4.59
N ALA A 227 2.96 21.22 5.39
CA ALA A 227 2.99 21.40 6.84
C ALA A 227 4.30 20.86 7.43
N THR A 228 4.95 21.64 8.28
CA THR A 228 6.19 21.22 8.95
C THR A 228 5.93 20.36 10.19
N VAL A 229 4.73 20.47 10.76
CA VAL A 229 4.25 19.70 11.91
C VAL A 229 2.89 19.08 11.60
N GLY A 230 2.55 17.99 12.30
CA GLY A 230 1.28 17.29 12.16
C GLY A 230 0.76 16.70 13.48
N THR A 231 -0.35 15.97 13.38
CA THR A 231 -0.95 15.20 14.47
C THR A 231 -0.52 13.74 14.38
N LEU A 232 0.00 13.20 15.48
CA LEU A 232 0.34 11.78 15.58
C LEU A 232 -0.93 10.94 15.79
N GLY A 233 -1.11 9.92 14.96
CA GLY A 233 -2.02 8.82 15.18
C GLY A 233 -1.21 7.59 15.60
N LEU A 234 -0.93 7.46 16.90
CA LEU A 234 -0.16 6.34 17.44
C LEU A 234 -0.87 5.01 17.19
N ASN A 235 -0.10 3.99 16.81
CA ASN A 235 -0.59 2.64 16.54
C ASN A 235 -1.76 2.66 15.54
N TYR A 236 -1.61 3.46 14.48
CA TYR A 236 -2.59 3.66 13.44
C TYR A 236 -1.90 3.97 12.11
N GLY A 237 -2.17 3.20 11.07
CA GLY A 237 -1.63 3.46 9.74
C GLY A 237 -2.33 2.65 8.65
N PRO A 238 -2.18 3.05 7.37
CA PRO A 238 -2.77 2.33 6.27
C PRO A 238 -2.09 0.98 6.09
N VAL A 239 -2.83 0.00 5.60
CA VAL A 239 -2.24 -1.25 5.15
C VAL A 239 -1.75 -1.05 3.72
N LEU A 240 -0.44 -1.20 3.53
CA LEU A 240 0.23 -1.04 2.25
C LEU A 240 0.77 -2.36 1.74
N LYS A 241 0.89 -2.43 0.42
CA LYS A 241 1.67 -3.47 -0.25
C LYS A 241 2.72 -2.84 -1.15
N PHE A 242 3.96 -3.30 -1.04
CA PHE A 242 5.08 -2.89 -1.87
C PHE A 242 5.40 -3.98 -2.89
N ASP A 243 5.29 -3.67 -4.18
CA ASP A 243 5.50 -4.65 -5.23
C ASP A 243 6.76 -4.36 -6.07
N LYS A 244 7.45 -5.41 -6.53
CA LYS A 244 8.57 -5.33 -7.48
C LYS A 244 8.16 -5.01 -8.91
N ALA A 245 6.88 -5.14 -9.23
CA ALA A 245 6.29 -4.81 -10.51
C ALA A 245 4.88 -4.27 -10.28
N CYS A 246 4.54 -3.17 -10.96
CA CYS A 246 3.16 -2.71 -11.01
C CYS A 246 2.39 -3.71 -11.86
N LYS A 247 1.35 -4.32 -11.30
CA LYS A 247 0.38 -5.00 -12.15
C LYS A 247 -0.39 -3.89 -12.84
N ALA A 248 -0.55 -3.97 -14.16
CA ALA A 248 -1.61 -3.20 -14.78
C ALA A 248 -2.89 -3.56 -14.02
N ASN A 249 -3.59 -2.58 -13.45
CA ASN A 249 -4.87 -2.85 -12.79
C ASN A 249 -5.69 -3.66 -13.80
N ALA A 250 -6.07 -4.89 -13.47
CA ALA A 250 -6.86 -5.72 -14.37
C ALA A 250 -8.24 -5.10 -14.68
N ALA A 251 -8.57 -3.98 -14.01
CA ALA A 251 -9.77 -3.18 -14.20
C ALA A 251 -9.61 -1.99 -15.17
N THR A 252 -8.40 -1.61 -15.57
CA THR A 252 -8.21 -0.71 -16.72
C THR A 252 -8.06 -1.53 -17.99
N GLU A 253 -9.18 -2.11 -18.45
CA GLU A 253 -9.41 -2.08 -19.90
C GLU A 253 -9.22 -0.62 -20.31
N ASP A 254 -8.34 -0.41 -21.28
CA ASP A 254 -7.93 0.88 -21.83
C ASP A 254 -9.17 1.66 -22.30
N TYR A 255 -9.81 2.41 -21.40
CA TYR A 255 -10.86 3.36 -21.74
C TYR A 255 -10.21 4.61 -22.33
N GLY A 256 -9.66 4.43 -23.53
CA GLY A 256 -9.37 5.49 -24.47
C GLY A 256 -8.26 6.44 -24.06
N ASN A 257 -7.01 5.97 -24.14
CA ASN A 257 -6.04 6.85 -24.79
C ASN A 257 -6.54 7.09 -26.22
N GLY A 258 -6.94 8.31 -26.54
CA GLY A 258 -7.61 8.72 -27.78
C GLY A 258 -6.77 8.59 -29.06
N SER A 259 -6.16 7.43 -29.31
CA SER A 259 -5.74 7.02 -30.64
C SER A 259 -6.99 6.53 -31.38
N THR A 260 -7.61 7.45 -32.10
CA THR A 260 -8.63 7.13 -33.09
C THR A 260 -8.01 6.23 -34.16
N ILE A 261 -8.16 4.91 -34.01
CA ILE A 261 -8.02 4.01 -35.15
C ILE A 261 -9.14 4.42 -36.12
N PRO A 262 -8.83 4.82 -37.37
CA PRO A 262 -9.86 5.21 -38.32
C PRO A 262 -10.82 4.04 -38.55
N PRO A 263 -12.13 4.30 -38.68
CA PRO A 263 -13.10 3.25 -38.95
C PRO A 263 -12.72 2.50 -40.23
N VAL A 264 -12.70 1.17 -40.16
CA VAL A 264 -12.56 0.33 -41.37
C VAL A 264 -13.77 0.63 -42.27
N PRO A 265 -13.56 1.10 -43.51
CA PRO A 265 -14.67 1.34 -44.43
C PRO A 265 -15.37 0.02 -44.72
N GLY A 266 -16.66 -0.10 -44.37
CA GLY A 266 -17.53 -1.17 -44.87
C GLY A 266 -18.28 -2.03 -43.85
N ASN A 267 -18.18 -1.80 -42.53
CA ASN A 267 -19.01 -2.58 -41.59
C ASN A 267 -19.42 -1.80 -40.32
N PRO A 268 -20.66 -1.26 -40.25
CA PRO A 268 -21.09 -0.42 -39.13
C PRO A 268 -21.53 -1.17 -37.85
N TRP A 269 -21.32 -2.49 -37.72
CA TRP A 269 -21.88 -3.26 -36.58
C TRP A 269 -20.93 -4.17 -35.79
N ILE A 270 -19.62 -4.14 -36.02
CA ILE A 270 -18.70 -4.89 -35.14
C ILE A 270 -18.35 -4.03 -33.93
N THR A 271 -19.05 -4.28 -32.82
CA THR A 271 -18.58 -3.83 -31.51
C THR A 271 -17.37 -4.66 -31.09
N GLN A 272 -16.40 -4.04 -30.44
CA GLN A 272 -15.07 -4.57 -30.10
C GLN A 272 -15.08 -5.88 -29.27
N ARG A 273 -16.25 -6.29 -28.77
CA ARG A 273 -16.46 -7.48 -27.92
C ARG A 273 -16.31 -8.81 -28.68
N GLU A 274 -16.39 -8.82 -30.01
CA GLU A 274 -16.35 -10.06 -30.81
C GLU A 274 -14.96 -10.39 -31.39
N PHE A 275 -13.99 -9.47 -31.31
CA PHE A 275 -12.66 -9.73 -31.88
C PHE A 275 -11.73 -10.52 -30.94
N LEU A 276 -12.02 -10.56 -29.64
CA LEU A 276 -11.19 -11.27 -28.64
C LEU A 276 -11.72 -12.66 -28.25
N SER A 277 -12.95 -13.03 -28.63
CA SER A 277 -13.49 -14.37 -28.37
C SER A 277 -13.17 -15.40 -29.46
N SER A 278 -12.62 -14.98 -30.60
CA SER A 278 -12.27 -15.88 -31.72
C SER A 278 -10.83 -16.40 -31.70
N TYR A 279 -10.01 -16.00 -30.72
CA TYR A 279 -8.59 -16.41 -30.64
C TYR A 279 -8.32 -17.62 -29.72
N ASN A 280 -9.35 -18.22 -29.14
CA ASN A 280 -9.24 -19.46 -28.36
C ASN A 280 -10.37 -20.43 -28.74
N ASP A 281 -10.33 -20.97 -29.95
CA ASP A 281 -11.03 -22.23 -30.27
C ASP A 281 -10.04 -23.40 -30.19
N SER A 282 -10.26 -24.24 -29.19
CA SER A 282 -9.55 -25.44 -28.79
C SER A 282 -9.75 -26.62 -29.75
N ARG A 283 -9.51 -26.43 -31.06
CA ARG A 283 -9.59 -27.53 -32.04
C ARG A 283 -8.26 -27.75 -32.73
N GLY A 284 -7.45 -28.60 -32.11
CA GLY A 284 -6.22 -29.12 -32.69
C GLY A 284 -6.48 -29.83 -34.02
N TYR A 285 -6.01 -29.22 -35.12
CA TYR A 285 -5.62 -29.90 -36.35
C TYR A 285 -4.48 -29.11 -37.01
N PRO A 286 -3.40 -29.78 -37.47
CA PRO A 286 -2.36 -29.12 -38.24
C PRO A 286 -2.85 -28.95 -39.68
N ARG A 287 -3.03 -27.72 -40.14
CA ARG A 287 -3.16 -27.46 -41.58
C ARG A 287 -1.81 -27.06 -42.15
N GLY A 288 -1.36 -27.89 -43.07
CA GLY A 288 -0.10 -27.77 -43.78
C GLY A 288 0.03 -26.45 -44.53
N TRP A 289 1.26 -25.98 -44.52
CA TRP A 289 1.80 -25.05 -45.51
C TRP A 289 1.55 -25.59 -46.92
N VAL A 290 0.72 -24.90 -47.69
CA VAL A 290 0.66 -25.05 -49.14
C VAL A 290 1.19 -23.74 -49.71
N GLY A 291 2.33 -23.83 -50.38
CA GLY A 291 2.98 -22.70 -51.04
C GLY A 291 2.09 -22.12 -52.14
N GLN A 292 2.10 -20.81 -52.26
CA GLN A 292 1.64 -20.11 -53.45
C GLN A 292 2.83 -19.38 -54.09
N ALA A 293 3.01 -19.68 -55.37
CA ALA A 293 3.96 -19.09 -56.30
C ALA A 293 3.65 -17.61 -56.57
N PRO A 294 4.63 -16.82 -57.06
CA PRO A 294 4.42 -15.42 -57.44
C PRO A 294 3.60 -15.34 -58.73
N VAL A 295 2.61 -14.43 -58.74
CA VAL A 295 1.88 -14.05 -59.96
C VAL A 295 2.60 -12.87 -60.59
N ASP A 296 3.14 -13.09 -61.78
CA ASP A 296 3.59 -12.05 -62.71
C ASP A 296 2.39 -11.21 -63.15
N PHE A 297 2.51 -9.89 -63.03
CA PHE A 297 1.59 -8.94 -63.67
C PHE A 297 2.19 -8.51 -65.00
N VAL A 298 1.51 -8.84 -66.10
CA VAL A 298 1.78 -8.28 -67.42
C VAL A 298 0.46 -7.92 -68.10
N ILE A 299 0.51 -6.80 -68.85
CA ILE A 299 -0.36 -6.36 -69.96
C ILE A 299 -1.66 -5.67 -69.48
N THR A 300 -2.06 -4.46 -69.92
CA THR A 300 -1.95 -3.79 -71.23
C THR A 300 -2.09 -2.28 -71.06
#